data_AF-A0A256GAJ7-F1
#
_entry.id   AF-A0A256GAJ7-F1
#
_cell.length_a   1.000
_cell.length_b   1.000
_cell.length_c   1.000
_cell.angle_alpha   90.00
_cell.angle_beta   90.00
_cell.angle_gamma   90.00
#
_symmetry.space_group_name_H-M   'P 1'
#
loop_
_entity.id
_entity.type
_entity.pdbx_description
1 polymer ?
#
loop_
_entity_poly.entity_id
_entity_poly.type
_entity_poly.pdbx_seq_one_letter_code
_entity_poly.pdbx_strand_id
1 'polypeptide(L)'
;MQIDATADPALQALEKEFTTYTGRPRGNDGPYDAAANIAVRLRLRIDGYLLSFIITVTVSGTPLNATLAELAVVSFCPADT
;
A
#
# COMPACT_ATOMS: atom_id res chain seq x y z
N MET A 1 -11.43 9.57 4.80
CA MET A 1 -10.05 9.01 4.76
C MET A 1 -9.13 10.09 4.18
N GLN A 2 -8.30 10.74 5.00
CA GLN A 2 -7.41 11.89 4.71
C GLN A 2 -7.98 13.09 3.90
N ILE A 3 -8.56 12.89 2.71
CA ILE A 3 -9.30 13.89 1.93
C ILE A 3 -10.41 14.55 2.76
N ASP A 4 -11.23 13.77 3.47
CA ASP A 4 -12.27 14.33 4.36
C ASP A 4 -11.70 15.06 5.58
N ALA A 5 -10.49 14.71 5.99
CA ALA A 5 -9.84 15.27 7.17
C ALA A 5 -9.03 16.55 6.84
N THR A 6 -8.55 16.67 5.60
CA THR A 6 -7.62 17.74 5.18
C THR A 6 -8.23 18.66 4.10
N ALA A 7 -9.30 18.22 3.42
CA ALA A 7 -9.97 18.93 2.32
C ALA A 7 -9.02 19.43 1.21
N ASP A 8 -7.92 18.70 1.00
CA ASP A 8 -6.86 19.13 0.09
C ASP A 8 -7.27 18.92 -1.38
N PRO A 9 -7.35 20.00 -2.19
CA PRO A 9 -7.72 19.90 -3.59
C PRO A 9 -6.73 19.07 -4.43
N ALA A 10 -5.46 18.97 -4.02
CA ALA A 10 -4.47 18.13 -4.69
C ALA A 10 -4.76 16.63 -4.48
N LEU A 11 -5.20 16.24 -3.28
CA LEU A 11 -5.58 14.85 -3.00
C LEU A 11 -6.87 14.45 -3.74
N GLN A 12 -7.82 15.38 -3.89
CA GLN A 12 -9.03 15.15 -4.70
C GLN A 12 -8.70 14.98 -6.19
N ALA A 13 -7.77 15.78 -6.72
CA ALA A 13 -7.30 15.63 -8.09
C ALA A 13 -6.61 14.27 -8.30
N LEU A 14 -5.78 13.84 -7.33
CA LEU A 14 -5.11 12.55 -7.36
C LEU A 14 -6.10 11.38 -7.29
N GLU A 15 -7.13 11.47 -6.44
CA GLU A 15 -8.20 10.46 -6.38
C GLU A 15 -8.90 10.33 -7.74
N LYS A 16 -9.27 11.46 -8.35
CA LYS A 16 -9.90 11.48 -9.67
C LYS A 16 -8.99 10.86 -10.74
N GLU A 17 -7.70 11.17 -10.72
CA GLU A 17 -6.72 10.55 -11.62
C GLU A 17 -6.64 9.04 -11.41
N PHE A 18 -6.57 8.60 -10.15
CA PHE A 18 -6.47 7.18 -9.79
C PHE A 18 -7.63 6.35 -10.33
N THR A 19 -8.84 6.92 -10.44
CA THR A 19 -9.99 6.23 -11.05
C THR A 19 -9.80 5.91 -12.54
N THR A 20 -8.88 6.58 -13.23
CA THR A 20 -8.62 6.36 -14.67
C THR A 20 -7.63 5.23 -14.95
N TYR A 21 -6.92 4.73 -13.93
CA TYR A 21 -5.90 3.69 -14.11
C TYR A 21 -6.52 2.33 -14.44
N THR A 22 -6.15 1.80 -15.61
CA THR A 22 -6.57 0.48 -16.06
C THR A 22 -5.84 -0.61 -15.29
N GLY A 23 -6.55 -1.66 -14.87
CA GLY A 23 -5.95 -2.76 -14.10
C GLY A 23 -6.14 -2.65 -12.58
N ARG A 24 -7.06 -1.79 -12.13
CA ARG A 24 -7.55 -1.81 -10.75
C ARG A 24 -7.87 -3.28 -10.39
N PRO A 25 -7.24 -3.86 -9.35
CA PRO A 25 -7.77 -5.10 -8.79
C PRO A 25 -9.25 -4.83 -8.56
N ARG A 26 -10.15 -5.72 -9.00
CA ARG A 26 -11.56 -5.62 -8.57
C ARG A 26 -11.50 -5.40 -7.07
N GLY A 27 -11.84 -4.18 -6.65
CA GLY A 27 -11.63 -3.75 -5.28
C GLY A 27 -12.27 -4.81 -4.42
N ASN A 28 -11.60 -5.22 -3.35
CA ASN A 28 -12.36 -5.84 -2.29
C ASN A 28 -13.36 -4.77 -1.84
N ASP A 29 -14.61 -4.86 -2.31
CA ASP A 29 -15.70 -3.96 -1.90
C ASP A 29 -16.05 -4.14 -0.42
N GLY A 30 -15.33 -5.04 0.26
CA GLY A 30 -15.36 -5.17 1.71
C GLY A 30 -14.83 -3.91 2.42
N PRO A 31 -15.33 -3.64 3.63
CA PRO A 31 -14.87 -2.52 4.44
C PRO A 31 -13.35 -2.57 4.64
N TYR A 32 -12.74 -1.39 4.67
CA TYR A 32 -11.31 -1.23 4.95
C TYR A 32 -10.99 -1.88 6.31
N ASP A 33 -10.32 -3.02 6.27
CA ASP A 33 -9.83 -3.71 7.44
C ASP A 33 -8.37 -3.29 7.69
N ALA A 34 -8.16 -2.42 8.67
CA ALA A 34 -6.83 -1.99 9.08
C ALA A 34 -5.95 -3.19 9.53
N ALA A 35 -6.55 -4.26 10.06
CA ALA A 35 -5.83 -5.47 10.44
C ALA A 35 -5.36 -6.28 9.22
N ALA A 36 -6.10 -6.22 8.10
CA ALA A 36 -5.70 -6.86 6.84
C ALA A 36 -4.44 -6.24 6.20
N ASN A 37 -4.05 -5.03 6.62
CA ASN A 37 -2.82 -4.37 6.17
C ASN A 37 -1.60 -4.64 7.06
N ILE A 38 -1.75 -5.35 8.19
CA ILE A 38 -0.62 -5.67 9.08
C ILE A 38 0.37 -6.62 8.39
N ALA A 39 -0.11 -7.49 7.49
CA ALA A 39 0.74 -8.37 6.68
C ALA A 39 0.10 -8.61 5.30
N VAL A 40 0.66 -7.98 4.27
CA VAL A 40 0.18 -8.17 2.90
C VAL A 40 0.86 -9.41 2.30
N ARG A 41 0.07 -10.42 1.92
CA ARG A 41 0.56 -11.61 1.21
C ARG A 41 0.65 -11.35 -0.29
N LEU A 42 1.83 -11.57 -0.85
CA LEU A 42 2.11 -11.51 -2.28
C LEU A 42 2.38 -12.92 -2.80
N ARG A 43 1.64 -13.36 -3.83
CA ARG A 43 1.88 -14.62 -4.52
C ARG A 43 2.13 -14.36 -6.00
N LEU A 44 3.29 -14.76 -6.48
CA LEU A 44 3.72 -14.58 -7.87
C LEU A 44 3.88 -15.95 -8.52
N ARG A 45 3.40 -16.10 -9.75
CA ARG A 45 3.69 -17.29 -10.56
C ARG A 45 4.68 -16.92 -11.65
N ILE A 46 5.88 -17.49 -11.59
CA ILE A 46 6.98 -17.22 -12.51
C ILE A 46 7.50 -18.56 -13.02
N ASP A 47 7.50 -18.76 -14.33
CA ASP A 47 8.01 -19.98 -14.99
C ASP A 47 7.46 -21.29 -14.40
N GLY A 48 6.19 -21.27 -13.96
CA GLY A 48 5.51 -22.42 -13.35
C GLY A 48 5.69 -22.56 -11.83
N TYR A 49 6.61 -21.81 -11.22
CA TYR A 49 6.82 -21.79 -9.77
C TYR A 49 5.91 -20.77 -9.09
N LEU A 50 5.40 -21.12 -7.91
CA LEU A 50 4.69 -20.20 -7.03
C LEU A 50 5.67 -19.65 -5.99
N LEU A 51 5.86 -18.35 -5.98
CA LEU A 51 6.61 -17.64 -4.96
C LEU A 51 5.64 -16.92 -4.04
N SER A 52 5.64 -17.24 -2.75
CA SER A 52 4.86 -16.51 -1.75
C SER A 52 5.76 -15.66 -0.85
N PHE A 53 5.34 -14.43 -0.60
CA PHE A 53 6.01 -13.48 0.28
C PHE A 53 5.01 -12.83 1.23
N ILE A 54 5.50 -12.43 2.40
CA ILE A 54 4.88 -11.44 3.27
C ILE A 54 5.63 -10.13 3.04
N ILE A 55 4.88 -9.07 2.71
CA ILE A 55 5.42 -7.73 2.57
C ILE A 55 5.35 -7.04 3.93
N THR A 56 6.48 -6.50 4.37
CA THR A 56 6.58 -5.64 5.55
C THR A 56 6.99 -4.24 5.12
N VAL A 57 6.23 -3.23 5.53
CA VAL A 57 6.56 -1.82 5.30
C VAL A 57 6.91 -1.19 6.65
N THR A 58 8.14 -0.70 6.77
CA THR A 58 8.61 0.03 7.97
C THR A 58 8.86 1.47 7.60
N VAL A 59 8.17 2.39 8.27
CA VAL A 59 8.33 3.84 8.07
C VAL A 59 9.13 4.40 9.24
N SER A 60 10.28 5.01 8.98
CA SER A 60 11.08 5.66 10.02
C SER A 60 10.51 7.04 10.34
N GLY A 61 9.59 7.10 11.28
CA GLY A 61 9.06 8.35 11.82
C GLY A 61 10.01 8.92 12.87
N THR A 62 10.96 9.77 12.48
CA THR A 62 11.51 10.75 13.42
C THR A 62 10.70 12.03 13.26
N PRO A 63 9.83 12.38 14.24
CA PRO A 63 9.03 13.59 14.14
C PRO A 63 9.93 14.76 14.53
N LEU A 64 10.73 15.27 13.59
CA LEU A 64 11.41 16.54 13.87
C LEU A 64 11.35 17.58 12.78
N ASN A 65 11.16 17.28 11.50
CA ASN A 65 10.97 18.36 10.52
C ASN A 65 10.15 17.88 9.32
N ALA A 66 9.01 18.53 9.10
CA ALA A 66 7.99 18.25 8.09
C ALA A 66 8.43 18.53 6.63
N THR A 67 9.67 18.22 6.26
CA THR A 67 10.20 18.42 4.89
C THR A 67 11.10 17.29 4.38
N LEU A 68 11.37 16.25 5.17
CA LEU A 68 12.02 15.03 4.72
C LEU A 68 10.95 13.96 4.50
N ALA A 69 10.82 13.48 3.27
CA ALA A 69 9.97 12.34 2.96
C ALA A 69 10.30 11.20 3.94
N GLU A 70 9.29 10.68 4.63
CA GLU A 70 9.48 9.56 5.55
C GLU A 70 10.14 8.41 4.79
N LEU A 71 11.27 7.91 5.29
CA LEU A 71 11.94 6.79 4.64
C LEU A 71 11.14 5.52 4.95
N ALA A 72 10.45 5.01 3.94
CA ALA A 72 9.79 3.71 3.98
C ALA A 72 10.71 2.63 3.43
N VAL A 73 11.05 1.65 4.27
CA VAL A 73 11.73 0.42 3.85
C VAL A 73 10.67 -0.64 3.60
N VAL A 74 10.70 -1.24 2.40
CA VAL A 74 9.82 -2.34 2.01
C VAL A 74 10.65 -3.61 1.88
N SER A 75 10.27 -4.64 2.65
CA SER A 75 10.93 -5.94 2.66
C SER A 75 9.97 -7.04 2.21
N PHE A 76 10.49 -8.00 1.43
CA PHE A 76 9.76 -9.16 0.93
C PHE A 76 10.29 -10.43 1.62
N CYS A 77 9.58 -10.89 2.65
CA CYS A 77 9.97 -12.06 3.43
C CYS A 77 9.36 -13.33 2.82
N PRO A 78 10.12 -14.41 2.58
CA PRO A 78 9.57 -15.67 2.09
C PRO A 78 8.43 -16.18 2.99
N ALA A 79 7.36 -16.67 2.39
CA ALA A 79 6.15 -17.14 3.09
C ALA A 79 5.82 -18.62 2.82
N ASP A 80 6.65 -19.30 2.03
CA ASP A 80 6.60 -20.74 1.80
C ASP A 80 7.84 -21.41 2.42
N THR A 81 7.76 -22.72 2.67
CA THR A 81 8.89 -23.54 3.16
C THR A 81 9.46 -24.37 2.03
#